data_AF-A0A954JT35-F1
#
_entry.id   AF-A0A954JT35-F1
#
_cell.length_a   1.000
_cell.length_b   1.000
_cell.length_c   1.000
_cell.angle_alpha   90.00
_cell.angle_beta   90.00
_cell.angle_gamma   90.00
#
_symmetry.space_group_name_H-M   'P 1'
#
loop_
_entity.id
_entity.type
_entity.pdbx_description
1 polymer ?
#
loop_
_entity_poly.entity_id
_entity_poly.type
_entity_poly.pdbx_seq_one_letter_code
_entity_poly.pdbx_strand_id
1 'polypeptide(L)'
;MRVFLQVVAVLMFAGGVLGFNSSPVAGTVICLMAIALLTVTLRHSRSGIRKLLEVTRKATARTSNWALCYLFLVLLAVPAWIWCDASFQSAYTWARVDLGIPDETGRDFLFLNLLGASYLEDAGKPTLYWEMHSLSVLGPRIGVMLLVLCGSAICILLAVIHILLNRASKKYLVLFTLCVSGIGTLVYQQDNLLWYAVRYRVSKDLHLFESALKPLLQKWPTKSGTLPEIGKFFANEGLPGQVFLHDTTRYESEETMGSFISKLPDGGISFSLEPHYLFRLEYHRPESGPLKKVRGRFWTEHLTRSDRIAEGWYLTQYSATRNEKEDQKD
;
A
#
# COMPACT_ATOMS: atom_id res chain seq x y z
N MET A 1 30.65 25.82 20.36
CA MET A 1 31.25 24.47 20.50
C MET A 1 30.26 23.39 20.99
N ARG A 2 29.43 23.61 22.03
CA ARG A 2 28.49 22.57 22.54
C ARG A 2 27.32 22.25 21.61
N VAL A 3 26.66 23.27 21.08
CA VAL A 3 25.57 23.09 20.08
C VAL A 3 26.10 22.38 18.85
N PHE A 4 27.32 22.72 18.43
CA PHE A 4 28.01 22.05 17.33
C PHE A 4 28.22 20.55 17.59
N LEU A 5 28.71 20.15 18.78
CA LEU A 5 28.85 18.73 19.15
C LEU A 5 27.50 17.99 19.24
N GLN A 6 26.42 18.66 19.64
CA GLN A 6 25.08 18.07 19.66
C GLN A 6 24.52 17.87 18.23
N VAL A 7 24.71 18.84 17.35
CA VAL A 7 24.36 18.72 15.93
C VAL A 7 25.16 17.60 15.28
N VAL A 8 26.47 17.50 15.54
CA VAL A 8 27.32 16.39 15.06
C VAL A 8 26.83 15.05 15.58
N ALA A 9 26.47 14.93 16.86
CA ALA A 9 25.94 13.68 17.41
C ALA A 9 24.60 13.26 16.80
N VAL A 10 23.69 14.21 16.54
CA VAL A 10 22.40 13.94 15.87
C VAL A 10 22.62 13.52 14.41
N LEU A 11 23.53 14.18 13.69
CA LEU A 11 23.90 13.82 12.32
C LEU A 11 24.57 12.45 12.26
N MET A 12 25.44 12.12 13.22
CA MET A 12 26.03 10.80 13.35
C MET A 12 24.98 9.73 13.64
N PHE A 13 23.99 10.01 14.51
CA PHE A 13 22.91 9.07 14.79
C PHE A 13 22.04 8.83 13.55
N ALA A 14 21.65 9.88 12.83
CA ALA A 14 20.88 9.78 11.60
C ALA A 14 21.66 9.00 10.51
N GLY A 15 22.95 9.29 10.34
CA GLY A 15 23.82 8.56 9.42
C GLY A 15 24.01 7.09 9.82
N GLY A 16 24.12 6.80 11.12
CA GLY A 16 24.21 5.44 11.64
C GLY A 16 22.94 4.61 11.39
N VAL A 17 21.76 5.23 11.56
CA VAL A 17 20.46 4.60 11.25
C VAL A 17 20.32 4.30 9.76
N LEU A 18 20.74 5.22 8.88
CA LEU A 18 20.74 4.99 7.43
C LEU A 18 21.75 3.90 7.02
N GLY A 19 22.88 3.79 7.72
CA GLY A 19 23.92 2.79 7.48
C GLY A 19 23.55 1.36 7.87
N PHE A 20 22.47 1.13 8.62
CA PHE A 20 21.99 -0.21 8.97
C PHE A 20 21.60 -1.05 7.74
N ASN A 21 21.17 -0.39 6.66
CA ASN A 21 20.84 -1.07 5.41
C ASN A 21 22.08 -1.63 4.68
N SER A 22 23.27 -1.09 4.94
CA SER A 22 24.52 -1.49 4.28
C SER A 22 25.38 -2.39 5.17
N SER A 23 25.47 -2.09 6.47
CA SER A 23 26.20 -2.91 7.44
C SER A 23 25.64 -2.73 8.85
N PRO A 24 24.99 -3.75 9.44
CA PRO A 24 24.39 -3.66 10.76
C PRO A 24 25.41 -3.34 11.86
N VAL A 25 26.64 -3.89 11.74
CA VAL A 25 27.71 -3.69 12.73
C VAL A 25 28.20 -2.24 12.72
N ALA A 26 28.43 -1.68 11.54
CA ALA A 26 28.87 -0.29 11.40
C ALA A 26 27.79 0.70 11.88
N GLY A 27 26.53 0.48 11.50
CA GLY A 27 25.39 1.28 11.96
C GLY A 27 25.26 1.27 13.49
N THR A 28 25.45 0.12 14.11
CA THR A 28 25.39 -0.03 15.58
C THR A 28 26.51 0.74 16.28
N VAL A 29 27.75 0.64 15.80
CA VAL A 29 28.90 1.36 16.39
C VAL A 29 28.74 2.88 16.28
N ILE A 30 28.28 3.37 15.12
CA ILE A 30 28.05 4.81 14.89
C ILE A 30 26.93 5.33 15.80
N CYS A 31 25.85 4.58 15.98
CA CYS A 31 24.77 4.94 16.89
C CYS A 31 25.25 4.97 18.35
N LEU A 32 26.04 3.99 18.78
CA LEU A 32 26.61 3.96 20.14
C LEU A 32 27.56 5.13 20.39
N MET A 33 28.39 5.49 19.42
CA MET A 33 29.28 6.66 19.50
C MET A 33 28.49 7.97 19.55
N ALA A 34 27.42 8.09 18.76
CA ALA A 34 26.51 9.23 18.81
C ALA A 34 25.84 9.37 20.18
N ILE A 35 25.36 8.27 20.76
CA ILE A 35 24.76 8.22 22.11
C ILE A 35 25.81 8.59 23.18
N ALA A 36 27.05 8.10 23.06
CA ALA A 36 28.15 8.45 23.96
C ALA A 36 28.50 9.95 23.89
N LEU A 37 28.54 10.53 22.68
CA LEU A 37 28.79 11.96 22.48
C LEU A 37 27.62 12.81 23.04
N LEU A 38 26.38 12.37 22.83
CA LEU A 38 25.18 13.01 23.37
C LEU A 38 25.21 13.00 24.90
N THR A 39 25.54 11.86 25.51
CA THR A 39 25.61 11.72 26.97
C THR A 39 26.72 12.56 27.60
N VAL A 40 27.90 12.67 26.96
CA VAL A 40 29.00 13.54 27.41
C VAL A 40 28.63 15.02 27.32
N THR A 41 28.06 15.46 26.20
CA THR A 41 27.61 16.86 26.04
C THR A 41 26.47 17.22 26.99
N LEU A 42 25.60 16.25 27.30
CA LEU A 42 24.54 16.40 28.28
C LEU A 42 25.09 16.45 29.73
N ARG A 43 26.17 15.73 30.06
CA ARG A 43 26.71 15.67 31.44
C ARG A 43 27.13 17.04 32.00
N HIS A 44 27.51 18.00 31.14
CA HIS A 44 27.97 19.33 31.54
C HIS A 44 26.84 20.38 31.68
N SER A 45 25.60 20.04 31.30
CA SER A 45 24.40 20.91 31.32
C SER A 45 23.37 20.42 32.35
N ARG A 46 23.81 19.95 33.52
CA ARG A 46 22.93 19.31 34.51
C ARG A 46 21.75 20.19 34.97
N SER A 47 21.91 21.50 35.05
CA SER A 47 20.81 22.41 35.42
C SER A 47 19.84 22.69 34.28
N GLY A 48 20.34 22.89 33.05
CA GLY A 48 19.52 23.10 31.86
C GLY A 48 18.73 21.85 31.47
N ILE A 49 19.37 20.67 31.58
CA ILE A 49 18.74 19.38 31.27
C ILE A 49 17.69 19.00 32.31
N ARG A 50 17.90 19.32 33.60
CA ARG A 50 16.86 19.10 34.61
C ARG A 50 15.62 19.92 34.31
N LYS A 51 15.78 21.20 33.98
CA LYS A 51 14.67 22.07 33.56
C LYS A 51 14.00 21.56 32.28
N LEU A 52 14.79 21.18 31.27
CA LEU A 52 14.27 20.65 30.00
C LEU A 52 13.53 19.33 30.22
N LEU A 53 14.07 18.41 31.02
CA LEU A 53 13.43 17.15 31.39
C LEU A 53 12.13 17.40 32.13
N GLU A 54 12.08 18.36 33.05
CA GLU A 54 10.86 18.69 33.80
C GLU A 54 9.77 19.28 32.89
N VAL A 55 10.14 20.19 31.97
CA VAL A 55 9.23 20.70 30.94
C VAL A 55 8.74 19.57 30.02
N THR A 56 9.66 18.72 29.55
CA THR A 56 9.33 17.57 28.70
C THR A 56 8.43 16.59 29.42
N ARG A 57 8.66 16.36 30.72
CA ARG A 57 7.86 15.50 31.58
C ARG A 57 6.43 15.97 31.69
N LYS A 58 6.24 17.27 31.95
CA LYS A 58 4.92 17.90 32.07
C LYS A 58 4.17 17.91 30.74
N ALA A 59 4.87 18.21 29.64
CA ALA A 59 4.31 18.19 28.29
C ALA A 59 3.88 16.77 27.89
N THR A 60 4.76 15.78 28.04
CA THR A 60 4.49 14.36 27.69
C THR A 60 3.40 13.75 28.55
N ALA A 61 3.29 14.10 29.83
CA ALA A 61 2.18 13.65 30.66
C ALA A 61 0.82 14.09 30.10
N ARG A 62 0.73 15.34 29.60
CA ARG A 62 -0.51 15.87 29.01
C ARG A 62 -0.80 15.28 27.62
N THR A 63 0.22 15.14 26.76
CA THR A 63 0.04 14.67 25.38
C THR A 63 -0.07 13.16 25.23
N SER A 64 0.46 12.39 26.19
CA SER A 64 0.47 10.91 26.13
C SER A 64 -0.93 10.28 26.10
N ASN A 65 -1.90 10.83 26.83
CA ASN A 65 -3.28 10.33 26.78
C ASN A 65 -3.90 10.57 25.40
N TRP A 66 -3.65 11.73 24.80
CA TRP A 66 -4.10 12.02 23.42
C TRP A 66 -3.44 11.08 22.41
N ALA A 67 -2.15 10.78 22.60
CA ALA A 67 -1.44 9.83 21.76
C ALA A 67 -2.05 8.42 21.86
N LEU A 68 -2.40 7.93 23.05
CA LEU A 68 -3.08 6.64 23.20
C LEU A 68 -4.49 6.65 22.58
N CYS A 69 -5.27 7.70 22.79
CA CYS A 69 -6.59 7.85 22.16
C CYS A 69 -6.48 7.83 20.63
N TYR A 70 -5.49 8.52 20.08
CA TYR A 70 -5.21 8.54 18.64
C TYR A 70 -4.87 7.14 18.12
N LEU A 71 -3.94 6.42 18.78
CA LEU A 71 -3.57 5.06 18.38
C LEU A 71 -4.76 4.10 18.45
N PHE A 72 -5.60 4.25 19.48
CA PHE A 72 -6.83 3.47 19.60
C PHE A 72 -7.84 3.79 18.50
N LEU A 73 -7.98 5.07 18.12
CA LEU A 73 -8.81 5.48 16.98
C LEU A 73 -8.31 4.84 15.68
N VAL A 74 -7.00 4.88 15.43
CA VAL A 74 -6.38 4.27 14.24
C VAL A 74 -6.69 2.76 14.18
N LEU A 75 -6.62 2.06 15.30
CA LEU A 75 -6.93 0.63 15.40
C LEU A 75 -8.36 0.28 15.01
N LEU A 76 -9.31 1.20 15.21
CA LEU A 76 -10.70 0.98 14.84
C LEU A 76 -10.98 1.47 13.41
N ALA A 77 -10.44 2.63 13.05
CA ALA A 77 -10.70 3.29 11.79
C ALA A 77 -10.05 2.57 10.60
N VAL A 78 -8.80 2.11 10.73
CA VAL A 78 -8.07 1.48 9.62
C VAL A 78 -8.74 0.18 9.16
N PRO A 79 -9.12 -0.77 10.05
CA PRO A 79 -9.82 -1.98 9.61
C PRO A 79 -11.17 -1.69 8.98
N ALA A 80 -11.92 -0.73 9.53
CA ALA A 80 -13.18 -0.30 8.95
C ALA A 80 -12.98 0.32 7.56
N TRP A 81 -11.90 1.08 7.37
CA TRP A 81 -11.57 1.68 6.08
C TRP A 81 -11.18 0.62 5.04
N ILE A 82 -10.34 -0.35 5.41
CA ILE A 82 -9.99 -1.51 4.56
C ILE A 82 -11.26 -2.25 4.10
N TRP A 83 -12.21 -2.44 5.02
CA TRP A 83 -13.45 -3.15 4.74
C TRP A 83 -14.38 -2.38 3.79
N CYS A 84 -14.50 -1.06 3.98
CA CYS A 84 -15.52 -0.25 3.32
C CYS A 84 -15.04 0.50 2.06
N ASP A 85 -13.73 0.67 1.85
CA ASP A 85 -13.21 1.47 0.75
C ASP A 85 -12.14 0.70 -0.04
N ALA A 86 -12.47 0.35 -1.28
CA ALA A 86 -11.57 -0.34 -2.20
C ALA A 86 -10.27 0.44 -2.45
N SER A 87 -10.35 1.78 -2.42
CA SER A 87 -9.19 2.65 -2.68
C SER A 87 -8.17 2.73 -1.54
N PHE A 88 -8.43 2.09 -0.39
CA PHE A 88 -7.51 2.04 0.75
C PHE A 88 -6.10 1.61 0.33
N GLN A 89 -5.98 0.52 -0.44
CA GLN A 89 -4.68 -0.03 -0.81
C GLN A 89 -3.89 0.94 -1.68
N SER A 90 -4.55 1.59 -2.64
CA SER A 90 -3.91 2.59 -3.49
C SER A 90 -3.47 3.81 -2.70
N ALA A 91 -4.30 4.28 -1.75
CA ALA A 91 -3.94 5.40 -0.87
C ALA A 91 -2.75 5.03 0.02
N TYR A 92 -2.72 3.79 0.52
CA TYR A 92 -1.60 3.24 1.29
C TYR A 92 -0.30 3.19 0.47
N THR A 93 -0.35 2.66 -0.75
CA THR A 93 0.81 2.58 -1.65
C THR A 93 1.34 3.98 -2.00
N TRP A 94 0.48 4.92 -2.38
CA TRP A 94 0.91 6.30 -2.70
C TRP A 94 1.44 7.06 -1.49
N ALA A 95 0.81 6.92 -0.32
CA ALA A 95 1.34 7.51 0.92
C ALA A 95 2.75 6.97 1.26
N ARG A 96 3.02 5.68 0.99
CA ARG A 96 4.35 5.10 1.17
C ARG A 96 5.37 5.62 0.14
N VAL A 97 4.94 5.87 -1.09
CA VAL A 97 5.75 6.53 -2.11
C VAL A 97 6.15 7.93 -1.63
N ASP A 98 5.20 8.73 -1.14
CA ASP A 98 5.46 10.08 -0.62
C ASP A 98 6.39 10.08 0.61
N LEU A 99 6.31 9.05 1.44
CA LEU A 99 7.21 8.85 2.59
C LEU A 99 8.58 8.29 2.21
N GLY A 100 8.85 8.02 0.93
CA GLY A 100 10.12 7.46 0.45
C GLY A 100 10.37 6.00 0.84
N ILE A 101 9.31 5.25 1.15
CA ILE A 101 9.35 3.83 1.54
C ILE A 101 8.43 2.95 0.66
N PRO A 102 8.56 3.03 -0.69
CA PRO A 102 7.68 2.32 -1.60
C PRO A 102 7.83 0.81 -1.46
N ASP A 103 6.70 0.09 -1.49
CA ASP A 103 6.68 -1.34 -1.76
C ASP A 103 6.97 -1.64 -3.24
N GLU A 104 6.90 -2.91 -3.62
CA GLU A 104 7.09 -3.34 -5.02
C GLU A 104 6.14 -2.62 -5.96
N THR A 105 4.85 -2.53 -5.60
CA THR A 105 3.90 -1.80 -6.43
C THR A 105 4.22 -0.31 -6.51
N GLY A 106 4.50 0.35 -5.38
CA GLY A 106 4.86 1.76 -5.39
C GLY A 106 6.04 2.04 -6.31
N ARG A 107 7.01 1.12 -6.37
CA ARG A 107 8.13 1.20 -7.33
C ARG A 107 7.68 1.03 -8.77
N ASP A 108 6.78 0.09 -9.05
CA ASP A 108 6.22 -0.11 -10.39
C ASP A 108 5.43 1.12 -10.86
N PHE A 109 4.63 1.74 -9.99
CA PHE A 109 3.92 2.98 -10.31
C PHE A 109 4.86 4.15 -10.56
N LEU A 110 5.93 4.30 -9.77
CA LEU A 110 6.96 5.29 -10.03
C LEU A 110 7.64 5.05 -11.38
N PHE A 111 7.93 3.80 -11.71
CA PHE A 111 8.54 3.43 -13.00
C PHE A 111 7.59 3.74 -14.18
N LEU A 112 6.32 3.37 -14.09
CA LEU A 112 5.30 3.69 -15.10
C LEU A 112 5.12 5.20 -15.25
N ASN A 113 5.08 5.94 -14.14
CA ASN A 113 5.04 7.40 -14.16
C ASN A 113 6.27 7.98 -14.87
N LEU A 114 7.48 7.44 -14.63
CA LEU A 114 8.71 7.88 -15.29
C LEU A 114 8.67 7.62 -16.81
N LEU A 115 8.19 6.45 -17.23
CA LEU A 115 8.08 6.09 -18.65
C LEU A 115 7.08 6.97 -19.40
N GLY A 116 5.98 7.35 -18.75
CA GLY A 116 4.94 8.19 -19.35
C GLY A 116 5.17 9.70 -19.20
N ALA A 117 6.02 10.13 -18.26
CA ALA A 117 6.14 11.54 -17.88
C ALA A 117 6.54 12.44 -19.05
N SER A 118 7.54 12.07 -19.83
CA SER A 118 8.01 12.90 -20.96
C SER A 118 6.92 13.08 -22.02
N TYR A 119 6.22 12.00 -22.38
CA TYR A 119 5.14 12.05 -23.37
C TYR A 119 3.94 12.87 -22.87
N LEU A 120 3.58 12.73 -21.59
CA LEU A 120 2.45 13.46 -21.00
C LEU A 120 2.77 14.95 -20.84
N GLU A 121 4.01 15.28 -20.47
CA GLU A 121 4.49 16.66 -20.35
C GLU A 121 4.47 17.36 -21.71
N ASP A 122 4.95 16.70 -22.77
CA ASP A 122 4.86 17.21 -24.15
C ASP A 122 3.42 17.40 -24.63
N ALA A 123 2.49 16.58 -24.13
CA ALA A 123 1.06 16.66 -24.44
C ALA A 123 0.29 17.66 -23.54
N GLY A 124 0.96 18.33 -22.60
CA GLY A 124 0.32 19.22 -21.62
C GLY A 124 -0.65 18.51 -20.68
N LYS A 125 -0.51 17.20 -20.49
CA LYS A 125 -1.34 16.38 -19.61
C LYS A 125 -0.64 16.18 -18.27
N PRO A 126 -1.39 16.10 -17.14
CA PRO A 126 -0.80 15.78 -15.86
C PRO A 126 -0.12 14.42 -15.91
N THR A 127 1.01 14.28 -15.21
CA THR A 127 1.62 12.98 -15.01
C THR A 127 0.72 12.10 -14.15
N LEU A 128 0.92 10.78 -14.21
CA LEU A 128 0.18 9.83 -13.38
C LEU A 128 0.26 10.21 -11.90
N TYR A 129 1.43 10.62 -11.42
CA TYR A 129 1.62 11.10 -10.05
C TYR A 129 0.67 12.28 -9.72
N TRP A 130 0.64 13.32 -10.55
CA TRP A 130 -0.18 14.50 -10.31
C TRP A 130 -1.68 14.21 -10.38
N GLU A 131 -2.08 13.35 -11.31
CA GLU A 131 -3.48 12.92 -11.44
C GLU A 131 -3.96 12.17 -10.19
N MET A 132 -3.15 11.24 -9.68
CA MET A 132 -3.48 10.48 -8.46
C MET A 132 -3.57 11.38 -7.22
N HIS A 133 -2.70 12.40 -7.12
CA HIS A 133 -2.70 13.36 -6.02
C HIS A 133 -3.78 14.45 -6.13
N SER A 134 -4.54 14.47 -7.21
CA SER A 134 -5.63 15.43 -7.37
C SER A 134 -6.74 15.21 -6.33
N LEU A 135 -7.40 16.30 -5.93
CA LEU A 135 -8.48 16.27 -4.94
C LEU A 135 -9.69 15.45 -5.39
N SER A 136 -9.88 15.31 -6.70
CA SER A 136 -10.99 14.59 -7.33
C SER A 136 -10.77 13.07 -7.42
N VAL A 137 -9.55 12.58 -7.17
CA VAL A 137 -9.19 11.17 -7.38
C VAL A 137 -8.82 10.50 -6.05
N LEU A 138 -7.56 10.62 -5.62
CA LEU A 138 -7.07 9.94 -4.42
C LEU A 138 -6.46 10.90 -3.39
N GLY A 139 -6.23 12.16 -3.75
CA GLY A 139 -5.55 13.16 -2.92
C GLY A 139 -6.02 13.22 -1.45
N PRO A 140 -7.33 13.34 -1.16
CA PRO A 140 -7.80 13.39 0.23
C PRO A 140 -7.52 12.09 1.00
N ARG A 141 -7.62 10.94 0.33
CA ARG A 141 -7.36 9.62 0.92
C ARG A 141 -5.88 9.42 1.19
N ILE A 142 -5.01 9.84 0.27
CA ILE A 142 -3.55 9.88 0.51
C ILE A 142 -3.23 10.77 1.72
N GLY A 143 -3.83 11.96 1.79
CA GLY A 143 -3.64 12.88 2.92
C GLY A 143 -4.05 12.28 4.26
N VAL A 144 -5.22 11.63 4.33
CA VAL A 144 -5.67 10.91 5.55
C VAL A 144 -4.73 9.76 5.89
N MET A 145 -4.26 9.00 4.90
CA MET A 145 -3.31 7.92 5.12
C MET A 145 -1.97 8.43 5.65
N LEU A 146 -1.43 9.53 5.11
CA LEU A 146 -0.22 10.18 5.62
C LEU A 146 -0.41 10.62 7.07
N LEU A 147 -1.57 11.19 7.42
CA LEU A 147 -1.91 11.52 8.80
C LEU A 147 -1.90 10.27 9.69
N VAL A 148 -2.50 9.16 9.24
CA VAL A 148 -2.50 7.88 9.97
C VAL A 148 -1.08 7.37 10.20
N LEU A 149 -0.24 7.31 9.17
CA LEU A 149 1.11 6.76 9.24
C LEU A 149 2.03 7.65 10.11
N CYS A 150 2.15 8.93 9.76
CA CYS A 150 3.00 9.88 10.49
C CYS A 150 2.47 10.13 11.91
N GLY A 151 1.16 10.30 12.05
CA GLY A 151 0.50 10.51 13.34
C GLY A 151 0.70 9.33 14.27
N SER A 152 0.58 8.10 13.78
CA SER A 152 0.82 6.90 14.58
C SER A 152 2.28 6.79 15.03
N ALA A 153 3.24 7.06 14.13
CA ALA A 153 4.66 7.04 14.47
C ALA A 153 5.00 8.07 15.55
N ILE A 154 4.50 9.31 15.43
CA ILE A 154 4.68 10.37 16.44
C ILE A 154 4.02 9.98 17.76
N CYS A 155 2.80 9.44 17.73
CA CYS A 155 2.09 9.03 18.94
C CYS A 155 2.78 7.86 19.66
N ILE A 156 3.31 6.87 18.93
CA ILE A 156 4.11 5.78 19.50
C ILE A 156 5.36 6.35 20.17
N LEU A 157 6.09 7.26 19.50
CA LEU A 157 7.28 7.89 20.06
C LEU A 157 6.96 8.67 21.34
N LEU A 158 5.91 9.50 21.34
CA LEU A 158 5.47 10.24 22.52
C LEU A 158 5.06 9.31 23.67
N ALA A 159 4.40 8.20 23.36
CA ALA A 159 4.00 7.21 24.37
C ALA A 159 5.21 6.48 24.97
N VAL A 160 6.21 6.11 24.15
CA VAL A 160 7.47 5.52 24.63
C VAL A 160 8.24 6.50 25.50
N ILE A 161 8.38 7.76 25.07
CA ILE A 161 9.02 8.81 25.88
C ILE A 161 8.28 8.98 27.20
N HIS A 162 6.95 8.96 27.19
CA HIS A 162 6.17 9.01 28.43
C HIS A 162 6.52 7.83 29.35
N ILE A 163 6.57 6.59 28.85
CA ILE A 163 6.92 5.41 29.64
C ILE A 163 8.32 5.51 30.25
N LEU A 164 9.29 6.03 29.49
CA LEU A 164 10.67 6.14 29.94
C LEU A 164 10.88 7.27 30.97
N LEU A 165 10.20 8.42 30.79
CA LEU A 165 10.41 9.61 31.61
C LEU A 165 9.43 9.73 32.79
N ASN A 166 8.20 9.27 32.60
CA ASN A 166 7.16 9.23 33.61
C ASN A 166 6.99 7.78 34.00
N ARG A 167 7.10 7.45 35.29
CA ARG A 167 6.77 6.10 35.77
C ARG A 167 5.31 5.80 35.41
N ALA A 168 5.09 5.22 34.24
CA ALA A 168 3.77 5.06 33.66
C ALA A 168 2.93 4.15 34.56
N SER A 169 1.64 4.46 34.67
CA SER A 169 0.74 3.61 35.43
C SER A 169 0.64 2.22 34.77
N LYS A 170 0.35 1.17 35.56
CA LYS A 170 0.11 -0.18 35.03
C LYS A 170 -0.98 -0.18 33.94
N LYS A 171 -2.04 0.62 34.12
CA LYS A 171 -3.13 0.78 33.14
C LYS A 171 -2.64 1.36 31.81
N TYR A 172 -1.79 2.39 31.87
CA TYR A 172 -1.20 3.00 30.68
C TYR A 172 -0.34 1.99 29.91
N LEU A 173 0.51 1.24 30.62
CA LEU A 173 1.36 0.21 29.99
C LEU A 173 0.51 -0.86 29.29
N VAL A 174 -0.53 -1.37 29.94
CA VAL A 174 -1.44 -2.36 29.33
C VAL A 174 -2.10 -1.79 28.07
N LEU A 175 -2.64 -0.56 28.12
CA LEU A 175 -3.30 0.05 26.97
C LEU A 175 -2.31 0.33 25.82
N PHE A 176 -1.11 0.82 26.14
CA PHE A 176 -0.05 1.03 25.15
C PHE A 176 0.35 -0.28 24.47
N THR A 177 0.58 -1.35 25.25
CA THR A 177 0.92 -2.68 24.71
C THR A 177 -0.21 -3.23 23.84
N LEU A 178 -1.47 -3.08 24.26
CA LEU A 178 -2.64 -3.46 23.45
C LEU A 178 -2.64 -2.68 22.13
N CYS A 179 -2.41 -1.37 22.17
CA CYS A 179 -2.42 -0.57 20.95
C CYS A 179 -1.29 -0.95 19.98
N VAL A 180 -0.06 -1.10 20.48
CA VAL A 180 1.10 -1.45 19.64
C VAL A 180 0.97 -2.87 19.08
N SER A 181 0.54 -3.84 19.89
CA SER A 181 0.29 -5.21 19.42
C SER A 181 -0.86 -5.27 18.41
N GLY A 182 -1.91 -4.49 18.62
CA GLY A 182 -3.00 -4.33 17.65
C GLY A 182 -2.49 -3.77 16.32
N ILE A 183 -1.68 -2.70 16.35
CA ILE A 183 -1.16 -2.07 15.12
C ILE A 183 -0.23 -3.06 14.39
N GLY A 184 0.65 -3.73 15.13
CA GLY A 184 1.51 -4.77 14.57
C GLY A 184 0.71 -5.91 13.93
N THR A 185 -0.39 -6.33 14.57
CA THR A 185 -1.31 -7.34 14.02
C THR A 185 -1.99 -6.83 12.76
N LEU A 186 -2.47 -5.58 12.74
CA LEU A 186 -3.08 -4.99 11.56
C LEU A 186 -2.12 -4.92 10.38
N VAL A 187 -0.88 -4.48 10.61
CA VAL A 187 0.16 -4.44 9.57
C VAL A 187 0.46 -5.84 9.05
N TYR A 188 0.57 -6.83 9.93
CA TYR A 188 0.86 -8.21 9.54
C TYR A 188 -0.31 -8.91 8.83
N GLN A 189 -1.55 -8.58 9.20
CA GLN A 189 -2.77 -9.19 8.66
C GLN A 189 -3.46 -8.35 7.59
N GLN A 190 -2.85 -7.24 7.16
CA GLN A 190 -3.46 -6.29 6.22
C GLN A 190 -3.88 -6.97 4.92
N ASP A 191 -3.01 -7.79 4.32
CA ASP A 191 -3.29 -8.48 3.06
C ASP A 191 -4.45 -9.48 3.19
N ASN A 192 -4.55 -10.15 4.34
CA ASN A 192 -5.66 -11.06 4.62
C ASN A 192 -6.97 -10.30 4.80
N LEU A 193 -6.96 -9.21 5.56
CA LEU A 193 -8.15 -8.38 5.76
C LEU A 193 -8.62 -7.79 4.43
N LEU A 194 -7.68 -7.29 3.62
CA LEU A 194 -7.95 -6.78 2.29
C LEU A 194 -8.57 -7.85 1.40
N TRP A 195 -7.99 -9.05 1.38
CA TRP A 195 -8.55 -10.18 0.63
C TRP A 195 -10.01 -10.49 1.00
N TYR A 196 -10.31 -10.55 2.29
CA TYR A 196 -11.69 -10.81 2.74
C TYR A 196 -12.63 -9.67 2.37
N ALA A 197 -12.17 -8.43 2.48
CA ALA A 197 -12.95 -7.26 2.11
C ALA A 197 -13.27 -7.24 0.60
N VAL A 198 -12.27 -7.49 -0.25
CA VAL A 198 -12.45 -7.61 -1.71
C VAL A 198 -13.39 -8.75 -2.05
N ARG A 199 -13.19 -9.93 -1.45
CA ARG A 199 -14.10 -11.06 -1.65
C ARG A 199 -15.54 -10.69 -1.32
N TYR A 200 -15.77 -10.00 -0.20
CA TYR A 200 -17.10 -9.55 0.18
C TYR A 200 -17.70 -8.57 -0.83
N ARG A 201 -16.96 -7.53 -1.23
CA ARG A 201 -17.41 -6.52 -2.20
C ARG A 201 -17.71 -7.15 -3.57
N VAL A 202 -16.78 -7.94 -4.11
CA VAL A 202 -16.96 -8.63 -5.39
C VAL A 202 -18.13 -9.62 -5.34
N SER A 203 -18.35 -10.31 -4.22
CA SER A 203 -19.50 -11.22 -4.09
C SER A 203 -20.84 -10.48 -4.16
N LYS A 204 -20.92 -9.27 -3.59
CA LYS A 204 -22.11 -8.40 -3.65
C LYS A 204 -22.37 -7.93 -5.09
N ASP A 205 -21.31 -7.58 -5.81
CA ASP A 205 -21.41 -6.96 -7.14
C ASP A 205 -21.26 -7.98 -8.30
N LEU A 206 -21.25 -9.28 -7.99
CA LEU A 206 -21.03 -10.37 -8.95
C LEU A 206 -21.97 -10.33 -10.15
N HIS A 207 -23.22 -9.92 -9.95
CA HIS A 207 -24.25 -9.82 -10.99
C HIS A 207 -23.85 -8.87 -12.15
N LEU A 208 -23.05 -7.84 -11.87
CA LEU A 208 -22.51 -6.92 -12.90
C LEU A 208 -21.51 -7.67 -13.79
N PHE A 209 -20.64 -8.47 -13.18
CA PHE A 209 -19.66 -9.30 -13.90
C PHE A 209 -20.33 -10.40 -14.72
N GLU A 210 -21.40 -11.01 -14.21
CA GLU A 210 -22.20 -12.00 -14.95
C GLU A 210 -22.88 -11.40 -16.19
N SER A 211 -23.39 -10.18 -16.08
CA SER A 211 -24.05 -9.48 -17.19
C SER A 211 -23.07 -9.20 -18.34
N ALA A 212 -21.83 -8.85 -17.99
CA ALA A 212 -20.75 -8.65 -18.94
C ALA A 212 -20.16 -9.94 -19.52
N LEU A 213 -20.14 -11.01 -18.73
CA LEU A 213 -19.56 -12.29 -19.12
C LEU A 213 -20.32 -12.93 -20.30
N LYS A 214 -21.66 -12.85 -20.29
CA LYS A 214 -22.53 -13.49 -21.29
C LYS A 214 -22.13 -13.19 -22.75
N PRO A 215 -22.02 -11.92 -23.19
CA PRO A 215 -21.61 -11.63 -24.57
C PRO A 215 -20.18 -12.10 -24.89
N LEU A 216 -19.26 -12.04 -23.92
CA LEU A 216 -17.86 -12.44 -24.10
C LEU A 216 -17.71 -13.96 -24.29
N LEU A 217 -18.53 -14.76 -23.61
CA LEU A 217 -18.57 -16.22 -23.79
C LEU A 217 -19.15 -16.61 -25.14
N GLN A 218 -20.14 -15.89 -25.65
CA GLN A 218 -20.76 -16.18 -26.95
C GLN A 218 -19.81 -15.85 -28.11
N LYS A 219 -19.21 -14.66 -28.08
CA LYS A 219 -18.29 -14.21 -29.11
C LYS A 219 -17.31 -13.20 -28.55
N TRP A 220 -16.03 -13.55 -28.63
CA TRP A 220 -14.97 -12.61 -28.27
C TRP A 220 -14.96 -11.42 -29.25
N PRO A 221 -14.94 -10.17 -28.76
CA PRO A 221 -15.00 -9.02 -29.63
C PRO A 221 -13.69 -8.82 -30.38
N THR A 222 -13.79 -8.61 -31.69
CA THR A 222 -12.65 -8.28 -32.57
C THR A 222 -12.63 -6.80 -32.97
N LYS A 223 -13.67 -6.04 -32.61
CA LYS A 223 -13.80 -4.60 -32.84
C LYS A 223 -14.26 -3.93 -31.56
N SER A 224 -13.86 -2.68 -31.37
CA SER A 224 -14.29 -1.82 -30.26
C SER A 224 -15.82 -1.71 -30.22
N GLY A 225 -16.37 -1.57 -29.01
CA GLY A 225 -17.82 -1.57 -28.80
C GLY A 225 -18.21 -1.19 -27.39
N THR A 226 -19.32 -1.73 -26.91
CA THR A 226 -19.86 -1.47 -25.57
C THR A 226 -20.31 -2.79 -24.95
N LEU A 227 -19.94 -3.01 -23.68
CA LEU A 227 -20.40 -4.13 -22.88
C LEU A 227 -21.51 -3.66 -21.91
N PRO A 228 -22.51 -4.52 -21.62
CA PRO A 228 -23.54 -4.21 -20.61
C PRO A 228 -22.90 -3.91 -19.25
N GLU A 229 -23.46 -2.94 -18.50
CA GLU A 229 -23.02 -2.47 -17.18
C GLU A 229 -21.59 -1.86 -17.09
N ILE A 230 -20.71 -2.19 -18.03
CA ILE A 230 -19.29 -1.78 -18.01
C ILE A 230 -19.03 -0.53 -18.86
N GLY A 231 -19.75 -0.39 -19.98
CA GLY A 231 -19.53 0.71 -20.91
C GLY A 231 -18.58 0.37 -22.06
N LYS A 232 -17.87 1.37 -22.56
CA LYS A 232 -17.14 1.29 -23.83
C LYS A 232 -15.82 0.54 -23.68
N PHE A 233 -15.44 -0.23 -24.71
CA PHE A 233 -14.17 -0.94 -24.76
C PHE A 233 -13.48 -0.80 -26.12
N PHE A 234 -12.17 -0.99 -26.10
CA PHE A 234 -11.28 -1.09 -27.25
C PHE A 234 -10.76 -2.51 -27.41
N ALA A 235 -10.95 -3.09 -28.60
CA ALA A 235 -10.33 -4.37 -28.98
C ALA A 235 -9.06 -4.10 -29.79
N ASN A 236 -7.94 -4.65 -29.36
CA ASN A 236 -6.65 -4.47 -30.04
C ASN A 236 -6.34 -5.69 -30.92
N GLU A 237 -6.17 -5.49 -32.23
CA GLU A 237 -5.81 -6.57 -33.17
C GLU A 237 -4.46 -7.23 -32.83
N GLY A 238 -3.52 -6.48 -32.23
CA GLY A 238 -2.23 -7.00 -31.78
C GLY A 238 -2.29 -7.83 -30.49
N LEU A 239 -3.42 -7.79 -29.77
CA LEU A 239 -3.69 -8.55 -28.54
C LEU A 239 -5.11 -9.15 -28.61
N PRO A 240 -5.36 -10.15 -29.48
CA PRO A 240 -6.70 -10.63 -29.79
C PRO A 240 -7.41 -11.33 -28.61
N GLY A 241 -6.70 -11.61 -27.52
CA GLY A 241 -7.26 -12.14 -26.27
C GLY A 241 -7.45 -11.10 -25.18
N GLN A 242 -7.31 -9.79 -25.46
CA GLN A 242 -7.48 -8.72 -24.48
C GLN A 242 -8.42 -7.63 -24.99
N VAL A 243 -9.23 -7.14 -24.08
CA VAL A 243 -10.16 -6.04 -24.28
C VAL A 243 -9.84 -4.98 -23.24
N PHE A 244 -9.66 -3.74 -23.68
CA PHE A 244 -9.34 -2.61 -22.80
C PHE A 244 -10.58 -1.76 -22.59
N LEU A 245 -10.93 -1.48 -21.34
CA LEU A 245 -12.07 -0.62 -21.04
C LEU A 245 -11.69 0.85 -21.22
N HIS A 246 -12.62 1.65 -21.71
CA HIS A 246 -12.38 3.06 -22.04
C HIS A 246 -12.53 3.99 -20.83
N ASP A 247 -13.21 3.55 -19.78
CA ASP A 247 -13.44 4.40 -18.61
C ASP A 247 -12.14 4.66 -17.85
N THR A 248 -11.98 5.92 -17.46
CA THR A 248 -10.87 6.42 -16.66
C THR A 248 -10.94 5.81 -15.27
N THR A 249 -9.84 5.23 -14.79
CA THR A 249 -9.70 4.66 -13.45
C THR A 249 -10.40 5.52 -12.40
N ARG A 250 -11.53 5.04 -11.88
CA ARG A 250 -12.24 5.73 -10.80
C ARG A 250 -11.88 5.03 -9.50
N TYR A 251 -11.21 5.74 -8.62
CA TYR A 251 -10.97 5.28 -7.25
C TYR A 251 -12.24 5.46 -6.42
N GLU A 252 -13.28 4.74 -6.82
CA GLU A 252 -14.53 4.65 -6.09
C GLU A 252 -14.34 3.83 -4.82
N SER A 253 -15.29 3.93 -3.91
CA SER A 253 -15.24 3.15 -2.67
C SER A 253 -15.63 1.69 -2.88
N GLU A 254 -16.27 1.35 -3.99
CA GLU A 254 -16.65 -0.01 -4.38
C GLU A 254 -15.63 -0.60 -5.37
N GLU A 255 -15.59 -1.94 -5.45
CA GLU A 255 -14.75 -2.63 -6.45
C GLU A 255 -15.39 -2.48 -7.82
N THR A 256 -14.62 -2.03 -8.79
CA THR A 256 -15.08 -1.90 -10.17
C THR A 256 -14.26 -2.78 -11.09
N MET A 257 -14.73 -2.94 -12.32
CA MET A 257 -13.91 -3.58 -13.34
C MET A 257 -12.74 -2.68 -13.70
N GLY A 258 -11.56 -3.26 -13.67
CA GLY A 258 -10.34 -2.57 -14.04
C GLY A 258 -10.15 -2.43 -15.55
N SER A 259 -9.09 -1.73 -15.92
CA SER A 259 -8.75 -1.34 -17.29
C SER A 259 -8.75 -2.43 -18.38
N PHE A 260 -8.74 -3.73 -18.04
CA PHE A 260 -8.80 -4.78 -19.05
C PHE A 260 -9.50 -6.08 -18.64
N ILE A 261 -9.98 -6.79 -19.65
CA ILE A 261 -10.52 -8.14 -19.58
C ILE A 261 -9.68 -9.04 -20.50
N SER A 262 -9.26 -10.19 -20.01
CA SER A 262 -8.42 -11.13 -20.76
C SER A 262 -9.10 -12.48 -20.92
N LYS A 263 -8.88 -13.10 -22.07
CA LYS A 263 -9.25 -14.49 -22.34
C LYS A 263 -8.12 -15.40 -21.85
N LEU A 264 -8.47 -16.34 -20.99
CA LEU A 264 -7.51 -17.31 -20.43
C LEU A 264 -7.26 -18.47 -21.42
N PRO A 265 -6.09 -19.15 -21.34
CA PRO A 265 -5.74 -20.27 -22.21
C PRO A 265 -6.73 -21.44 -22.21
N ASP A 266 -7.42 -21.70 -21.10
CA ASP A 266 -8.45 -22.73 -20.97
C ASP A 266 -9.82 -22.30 -21.53
N GLY A 267 -9.91 -21.08 -22.05
CA GLY A 267 -11.14 -20.46 -22.50
C GLY A 267 -11.94 -19.78 -21.40
N GLY A 268 -11.39 -19.69 -20.18
CA GLY A 268 -11.90 -18.81 -19.13
C GLY A 268 -11.77 -17.33 -19.47
N ILE A 269 -12.34 -16.48 -18.63
CA ILE A 269 -12.32 -15.03 -18.78
C ILE A 269 -11.88 -14.43 -17.45
N SER A 270 -10.87 -13.56 -17.49
CA SER A 270 -10.33 -12.86 -16.33
C SER A 270 -10.65 -11.37 -16.43
N PHE A 271 -11.33 -10.85 -15.42
CA PHE A 271 -11.58 -9.43 -15.23
C PHE A 271 -10.52 -8.88 -14.26
N SER A 272 -9.78 -7.84 -14.69
CA SER A 272 -9.00 -7.05 -13.74
C SER A 272 -9.95 -6.33 -12.79
N LEU A 273 -9.54 -6.14 -11.53
CA LEU A 273 -10.30 -5.38 -10.55
C LEU A 273 -9.61 -4.02 -10.33
N GLU A 274 -10.40 -2.97 -10.23
CA GLU A 274 -9.95 -1.66 -9.81
C GLU A 274 -10.55 -1.30 -8.45
N PRO A 275 -9.76 -0.69 -7.55
CA PRO A 275 -8.41 -0.16 -7.77
C PRO A 275 -7.28 -1.19 -7.46
N HIS A 276 -7.61 -2.47 -7.34
CA HIS A 276 -6.66 -3.55 -7.00
C HIS A 276 -6.03 -4.26 -8.20
N TYR A 277 -4.87 -3.76 -8.63
CA TYR A 277 -4.08 -4.30 -9.75
C TYR A 277 -3.56 -5.75 -9.58
N LEU A 278 -3.59 -6.34 -8.37
CA LEU A 278 -3.15 -7.72 -8.11
C LEU A 278 -4.29 -8.74 -8.06
N PHE A 279 -5.54 -8.29 -7.89
CA PHE A 279 -6.69 -9.16 -7.75
C PHE A 279 -7.44 -9.26 -9.08
N ARG A 280 -7.92 -10.46 -9.37
CA ARG A 280 -8.71 -10.73 -10.57
C ARG A 280 -9.92 -11.55 -10.21
N LEU A 281 -11.01 -11.24 -10.89
CA LEU A 281 -12.18 -12.10 -10.88
C LEU A 281 -12.14 -12.95 -12.15
N GLU A 282 -12.02 -14.25 -11.97
CA GLU A 282 -11.89 -15.21 -13.07
C GLU A 282 -13.12 -16.10 -13.16
N TYR A 283 -13.67 -16.21 -14.37
CA TYR A 283 -14.68 -17.19 -14.72
C TYR A 283 -14.04 -18.34 -15.48
N HIS A 284 -14.31 -19.56 -15.00
CA HIS A 284 -13.89 -20.82 -15.60
C HIS A 284 -15.11 -21.68 -15.91
N ARG A 285 -15.00 -22.57 -16.90
CA ARG A 285 -16.07 -23.51 -17.22
C ARG A 285 -16.31 -24.48 -16.04
N PRO A 286 -17.51 -25.08 -15.94
CA PRO A 286 -17.73 -26.17 -15.00
C PRO A 286 -16.62 -27.22 -15.16
N GLU A 287 -16.11 -27.74 -14.04
CA GLU A 287 -14.99 -28.70 -13.95
C GLU A 287 -13.57 -28.11 -14.13
N SER A 288 -13.42 -26.86 -14.58
CA SER A 288 -12.12 -26.16 -14.55
C SER A 288 -12.02 -25.16 -13.38
N GLY A 289 -10.78 -24.84 -13.00
CA GLY A 289 -10.47 -23.91 -11.92
C GLY A 289 -9.30 -23.00 -12.29
N PRO A 290 -8.91 -22.09 -11.38
CA PRO A 290 -7.85 -21.12 -11.62
C PRO A 290 -6.55 -21.76 -12.10
N LEU A 291 -5.94 -21.13 -13.10
CA LEU A 291 -4.70 -21.61 -13.66
C LEU A 291 -3.57 -21.35 -12.67
N LYS A 292 -2.81 -22.39 -12.29
CA LYS A 292 -1.65 -22.24 -11.39
C LYS A 292 -0.56 -21.34 -11.97
N LYS A 293 -0.48 -21.26 -13.30
CA LYS A 293 0.53 -20.53 -14.04
C LYS A 293 -0.06 -19.96 -15.33
N VAL A 294 0.08 -18.66 -15.54
CA VAL A 294 -0.33 -17.97 -16.77
C VAL A 294 0.92 -17.39 -17.42
N ARG A 295 1.29 -17.91 -18.59
CA ARG A 295 2.50 -17.47 -19.31
C ARG A 295 2.15 -16.28 -20.20
N GLY A 296 2.63 -15.09 -19.85
CA GLY A 296 2.58 -13.90 -20.68
C GLY A 296 3.83 -13.74 -21.55
N ARG A 297 3.81 -12.72 -22.42
CA ARG A 297 4.94 -12.39 -23.31
C ARG A 297 6.21 -12.00 -22.53
N PHE A 298 6.05 -11.14 -21.53
CA PHE A 298 7.16 -10.57 -20.76
C PHE A 298 7.27 -11.12 -19.33
N TRP A 299 6.17 -11.64 -18.81
CA TRP A 299 6.05 -12.09 -17.42
C TRP A 299 5.34 -13.43 -17.39
N THR A 300 5.66 -14.23 -16.38
CA THR A 300 4.91 -15.41 -16.02
C THR A 300 4.23 -15.14 -14.68
N GLU A 301 2.93 -15.36 -14.64
CA GLU A 301 2.13 -15.15 -13.45
C GLU A 301 1.89 -16.47 -12.74
N HIS A 302 2.04 -16.46 -11.42
CA HIS A 302 1.93 -17.61 -10.54
C HIS A 302 0.80 -17.38 -9.55
N LEU A 303 -0.15 -18.31 -9.51
CA LEU A 303 -1.29 -18.23 -8.61
C LEU A 303 -0.80 -18.28 -7.16
N THR A 304 -1.04 -17.20 -6.42
CA THR A 304 -0.67 -17.07 -5.02
C THR A 304 -1.83 -17.46 -4.12
N ARG A 305 -3.05 -17.03 -4.49
CA ARG A 305 -4.26 -17.27 -3.71
C ARG A 305 -5.47 -17.37 -4.63
N SER A 306 -6.43 -18.22 -4.27
CA SER A 306 -7.71 -18.30 -4.96
C SER A 306 -8.83 -18.71 -4.01
N ASP A 307 -9.99 -18.06 -4.12
CA ASP A 307 -11.23 -18.46 -3.43
C ASP A 307 -12.37 -18.56 -4.45
N ARG A 308 -13.15 -19.63 -4.38
CA ARG A 308 -14.39 -19.74 -5.16
C ARG A 308 -15.45 -18.83 -4.56
N ILE A 309 -16.02 -17.93 -5.37
CA ILE A 309 -17.08 -17.02 -4.96
C ILE A 309 -18.44 -17.61 -5.29
N ALA A 310 -18.60 -18.14 -6.51
CA ALA A 310 -19.82 -18.75 -7.00
C ALA A 310 -19.49 -19.91 -7.96
N GLU A 311 -20.49 -20.47 -8.65
CA GLU A 311 -20.22 -21.47 -9.68
C GLU A 311 -19.48 -20.87 -10.87
N GLY A 312 -18.33 -21.47 -11.22
CA GLY A 312 -17.43 -20.96 -12.26
C GLY A 312 -16.60 -19.73 -11.86
N TRP A 313 -16.96 -19.01 -10.79
CA TRP A 313 -16.32 -17.75 -10.40
C TRP A 313 -15.32 -17.88 -9.27
N TYR A 314 -14.13 -17.32 -9.49
CA TYR A 314 -13.02 -17.35 -8.54
C TYR A 314 -12.41 -15.95 -8.37
N LEU A 315 -12.20 -15.53 -7.13
CA LEU A 315 -11.28 -14.43 -6.84
C LEU A 315 -9.88 -15.00 -6.82
N THR A 316 -8.95 -14.38 -7.53
CA THR A 316 -7.58 -14.85 -7.66
C THR A 316 -6.58 -13.73 -7.42
N GLN A 317 -5.41 -14.11 -6.92
CA GLN A 317 -4.25 -13.25 -6.80
C GLN A 317 -3.06 -13.94 -7.44
N TYR A 318 -2.36 -13.22 -8.31
CA TYR A 318 -1.15 -13.70 -8.96
C TYR A 318 0.05 -12.87 -8.53
N SER A 319 1.21 -13.53 -8.44
CA SER A 319 2.51 -12.89 -8.42
C SER A 319 3.14 -13.02 -9.80
N ALA A 320 3.91 -12.01 -10.23
CA ALA A 320 4.55 -12.03 -11.53
C ALA A 320 6.05 -12.23 -11.39
N THR A 321 6.63 -13.08 -12.21
CA THR A 321 8.07 -13.23 -12.36
C THR A 321 8.44 -12.86 -13.78
N ARG A 322 9.47 -12.03 -13.96
CA ARG A 322 9.93 -11.65 -15.30
C ARG A 322 10.37 -12.91 -16.02
N ASN A 323 9.94 -13.07 -17.27
CA ASN A 323 10.54 -14.09 -18.12
C ASN A 323 12.00 -13.64 -18.34
N GLU A 324 12.94 -14.32 -17.69
CA GLU A 324 14.35 -14.23 -18.07
C GLU A 324 14.41 -14.58 -19.55
N LYS A 325 14.76 -13.60 -20.38
CA LYS A 325 14.91 -13.89 -21.80
C LYS A 325 16.02 -14.91 -21.95
N GLU A 326 15.76 -15.89 -22.81
CA GLU A 326 16.75 -16.51 -23.69
C GLU A 326 17.44 -15.43 -24.57
N ASP A 327 18.09 -14.43 -23.97
CA ASP A 327 18.96 -13.46 -24.65
C ASP A 327 20.34 -14.09 -24.94
N GLN A 328 20.39 -15.40 -25.20
CA GLN A 328 21.63 -16.16 -25.47
C GLN A 328 21.61 -17.01 -26.75
N LYS A 329 20.67 -16.78 -27.66
CA LYS A 329 20.77 -17.31 -29.02
C LYS A 329 20.24 -16.28 -30.02
N ASP A 330 21.15 -15.44 -30.48
CA ASP A 330 21.33 -15.14 -31.90
C ASP A 330 22.80 -14.76 -32.15
#